data_AF-A0A840Q4I4-F1
#
_entry.id   AF-A0A840Q4I4-F1
#
_cell.length_a   1.000
_cell.length_b   1.000
_cell.length_c   1.000
_cell.angle_alpha   90.00
_cell.angle_beta   90.00
_cell.angle_gamma   90.00
#
_symmetry.space_group_name_H-M   'P 1'
#
loop_
_entity.id
_entity.type
_entity.pdbx_description
1 polymer ?
#
loop_
_entity_poly.entity_id
_entity_poly.type
_entity_poly.pdbx_seq_one_letter_code
_entity_poly.pdbx_strand_id
1 'polypeptide(L)'
;MSEVILTPEAQEDFLDLDQSAREVVAKGLVKLETSPEQRGAPLGASLKTFRKLVVGKKQYRIIYRVESDGTVVIVYVIGPRSDDEVYKMARDRLALRRDSPARRAAIDILDQAFTSSED
;
A
#
# COMPACT_ATOMS: atom_id res chain seq x y z
N MET A 1 -11.78 5.64 14.75
CA MET A 1 -11.83 5.77 13.28
C MET A 1 -10.48 6.33 12.87
N SER A 2 -9.82 5.70 11.92
CA SER A 2 -8.51 6.13 11.43
C SER A 2 -8.68 7.07 10.24
N GLU A 3 -7.82 8.08 10.13
CA GLU A 3 -7.77 8.98 8.98
C GLU A 3 -6.99 8.31 7.83
N VAL A 4 -7.57 8.31 6.63
CA VAL A 4 -6.93 7.74 5.43
C VAL A 4 -6.37 8.86 4.57
N ILE A 5 -5.05 8.95 4.49
CA ILE A 5 -4.32 9.98 3.74
C ILE A 5 -3.70 9.33 2.52
N LEU A 6 -4.03 9.84 1.33
CA LEU A 6 -3.36 9.45 0.09
C LEU A 6 -2.14 10.34 -0.11
N THR A 7 -1.01 9.71 -0.40
CA THR A 7 0.12 10.42 -1.00
C THR A 7 -0.27 11.03 -2.36
N PRO A 8 0.40 12.09 -2.84
CA PRO A 8 0.12 12.65 -4.17
C PRO A 8 0.17 11.58 -5.26
N GLU A 9 1.13 10.67 -5.19
CA GLU A 9 1.29 9.59 -6.16
C GLU A 9 0.15 8.56 -6.07
N ALA A 10 -0.33 8.24 -4.85
CA ALA A 10 -1.51 7.39 -4.68
C ALA A 10 -2.82 8.08 -5.10
N GLN A 11 -2.87 9.41 -5.02
CA GLN A 11 -3.99 10.18 -5.53
C GLN A 11 -4.03 10.13 -7.06
N GLU A 12 -2.88 10.31 -7.72
CA GLU A 12 -2.74 10.12 -9.17
C GLU A 12 -3.16 8.70 -9.58
N ASP A 13 -2.65 7.66 -8.91
CA ASP A 13 -3.06 6.28 -9.15
C ASP A 13 -4.58 6.10 -9.13
N PHE A 14 -5.24 6.66 -8.10
CA PHE A 14 -6.68 6.57 -7.96
C PHE A 14 -7.42 7.31 -9.06
N LEU A 15 -6.90 8.45 -9.49
CA LEU A 15 -7.46 9.25 -10.59
C LEU A 15 -7.23 8.58 -11.95
N ASP A 16 -6.22 7.76 -12.13
CA ASP A 16 -5.98 7.04 -13.39
C ASP A 16 -6.88 5.81 -13.57
N LEU A 17 -7.54 5.36 -12.51
CA LEU A 17 -8.51 4.25 -12.57
C LEU A 17 -9.77 4.62 -13.36
N ASP A 18 -10.34 3.61 -14.04
CA ASP A 18 -11.69 3.72 -14.59
C ASP A 18 -12.77 3.81 -13.48
N GLN A 19 -13.99 4.18 -13.85
CA GLN A 19 -15.08 4.39 -12.89
C GLN A 19 -15.37 3.15 -12.01
N SER A 20 -15.39 1.96 -12.61
CA SER A 20 -15.68 0.71 -11.89
C SER A 20 -14.57 0.38 -10.88
N ALA A 21 -13.32 0.57 -11.31
CA ALA A 21 -12.14 0.41 -10.48
C ALA A 21 -12.11 1.40 -9.32
N ARG A 22 -12.41 2.69 -9.57
CA ARG A 22 -12.49 3.72 -8.51
C ARG A 22 -13.51 3.37 -7.44
N GLU A 23 -14.70 2.90 -7.81
CA GLU A 23 -15.73 2.52 -6.84
C GLU A 23 -15.29 1.36 -5.94
N VAL A 24 -14.62 0.38 -6.53
CA VAL A 24 -14.08 -0.77 -5.81
C VAL A 24 -12.97 -0.36 -4.86
N VAL A 25 -12.04 0.49 -5.32
CA VAL A 25 -10.91 0.97 -4.51
C VAL A 25 -11.38 1.91 -3.41
N ALA A 26 -12.33 2.81 -3.68
CA ALA A 26 -12.92 3.69 -2.68
C ALA A 26 -13.54 2.91 -1.52
N LYS A 27 -14.29 1.83 -1.82
CA LYS A 27 -14.80 0.90 -0.78
C LYS A 27 -13.68 0.24 0.01
N GLY A 28 -12.52 0.02 -0.61
CA GLY A 28 -11.31 -0.45 0.06
C GLY A 28 -10.73 0.59 1.03
N LEU A 29 -10.61 1.85 0.58
CA LEU A 29 -10.11 2.96 1.39
C LEU A 29 -11.00 3.21 2.62
N VAL A 30 -12.33 3.24 2.45
CA VAL A 30 -13.28 3.38 3.57
C VAL A 30 -13.13 2.25 4.60
N LYS A 31 -12.82 1.01 4.17
CA LYS A 31 -12.57 -0.09 5.11
C LYS A 31 -11.33 0.11 5.97
N LEU A 32 -10.37 0.94 5.54
CA LEU A 32 -9.17 1.25 6.30
C LEU A 32 -9.44 2.25 7.44
N GLU A 33 -10.58 2.94 7.44
CA GLU A 33 -10.98 3.82 8.55
C GLU A 33 -11.30 3.04 9.84
N THR A 34 -11.48 1.72 9.76
CA THR A 34 -11.83 0.87 10.91
C THR A 34 -10.89 -0.32 11.03
N SER A 35 -10.08 -0.31 12.09
CA SER A 35 -9.08 -1.34 12.43
C SER A 35 -8.15 -1.67 11.26
N PRO A 36 -7.46 -0.67 10.66
CA PRO A 36 -6.61 -0.88 9.50
C PRO A 36 -5.48 -1.90 9.71
N GLU A 37 -5.03 -2.09 10.95
CA GLU A 37 -4.06 -3.09 11.37
C GLU A 37 -4.57 -4.53 11.25
N GLN A 38 -5.90 -4.72 11.26
CA GLN A 38 -6.58 -6.00 11.07
C GLN A 38 -7.02 -6.22 9.61
N ARG A 39 -6.85 -5.21 8.73
CA ARG A 39 -7.15 -5.31 7.30
C ARG A 39 -5.93 -5.77 6.52
N GLY A 40 -6.16 -6.36 5.35
CA GLY A 40 -5.11 -6.76 4.43
C GLY A 40 -4.11 -7.77 5.02
N ALA A 41 -3.01 -7.96 4.31
CA ALA A 41 -1.88 -8.77 4.76
C ALA A 41 -0.65 -7.89 4.94
N PRO A 42 0.26 -8.20 5.88
CA PRO A 42 1.59 -7.60 5.91
C PRO A 42 2.30 -7.76 4.57
N LEU A 43 3.13 -6.78 4.21
CA LEU A 43 3.89 -6.82 2.96
C LEU A 43 5.04 -7.83 2.99
N GLY A 44 5.43 -8.29 4.18
CA GLY A 44 6.47 -9.28 4.44
C GLY A 44 6.76 -9.37 5.94
N ALA A 45 7.50 -10.40 6.38
CA ALA A 45 7.77 -10.65 7.80
C ALA A 45 8.53 -9.50 8.50
N SER A 46 9.32 -8.74 7.75
CA SER A 46 10.14 -7.62 8.22
C SER A 46 9.46 -6.24 8.05
N LEU A 47 8.33 -6.15 7.32
CA LEU A 47 7.57 -4.92 7.07
C LEU A 47 6.33 -4.82 7.98
N LYS A 48 6.53 -4.92 9.29
CA LYS A 48 5.42 -5.02 10.27
C LYS A 48 4.38 -3.88 10.17
N THR A 49 4.78 -2.70 9.71
CA THR A 49 3.89 -1.52 9.59
C THR A 49 3.29 -1.33 8.20
N PHE A 50 3.86 -1.94 7.15
CA PHE A 50 3.33 -1.86 5.79
C PHE A 50 2.45 -3.06 5.47
N ARG A 51 1.33 -2.78 4.80
CA ARG A 51 0.26 -3.74 4.54
C ARG A 51 -0.26 -3.58 3.11
N LYS A 52 -0.75 -4.67 2.55
CA LYS A 52 -1.49 -4.70 1.28
C LYS A 52 -2.93 -5.08 1.51
N LEU A 53 -3.86 -4.28 0.99
CA LEU A 53 -5.27 -4.64 0.89
C LEU A 53 -5.59 -5.02 -0.56
N VAL A 54 -6.14 -6.22 -0.76
CA VAL A 54 -6.55 -6.73 -2.07
C VAL A 54 -8.05 -6.53 -2.25
N VAL A 55 -8.47 -5.87 -3.33
CA VAL A 55 -9.88 -5.55 -3.60
C VAL A 55 -10.28 -5.94 -5.03
N GLY A 56 -11.58 -5.85 -5.34
CA GLY A 56 -12.08 -6.03 -6.71
C GLY A 56 -11.87 -7.42 -7.29
N LYS A 57 -12.15 -8.48 -6.53
CA LYS A 57 -11.85 -9.88 -6.93
C LYS A 57 -10.37 -10.09 -7.28
N LYS A 58 -9.47 -9.52 -6.46
CA LYS A 58 -8.02 -9.58 -6.62
C LYS A 58 -7.47 -8.85 -7.85
N GLN A 59 -8.21 -7.88 -8.39
CA GLN A 59 -7.77 -7.05 -9.51
C GLN A 59 -6.94 -5.85 -9.05
N TYR A 60 -7.15 -5.34 -7.84
CA TYR A 60 -6.48 -4.14 -7.36
C TYR A 60 -5.82 -4.34 -5.99
N ARG A 61 -4.73 -3.61 -5.76
CA ARG A 61 -3.98 -3.56 -4.50
C ARG A 61 -3.90 -2.12 -4.01
N ILE A 62 -4.02 -1.97 -2.69
CA ILE A 62 -3.78 -0.72 -1.96
C ILE A 62 -2.63 -1.00 -1.00
N ILE A 63 -1.50 -0.33 -1.20
CA ILE A 63 -0.34 -0.42 -0.32
C ILE A 63 -0.39 0.73 0.66
N TYR A 64 -0.39 0.41 1.95
CA TYR A 64 -0.55 1.39 3.01
C TYR A 64 0.33 1.09 4.23
N ARG A 65 0.58 2.12 5.02
CA ARG A 65 1.19 2.04 6.34
C ARG A 65 0.19 2.48 7.40
N VAL A 66 0.17 1.79 8.53
CA VAL A 66 -0.53 2.26 9.73
C VAL A 66 0.51 2.90 10.64
N GLU A 67 0.28 4.13 11.09
CA GLU A 67 1.14 4.79 12.08
C GLU A 67 1.08 4.06 13.43
N SER A 68 2.11 4.25 14.27
CA SER A 68 2.28 3.50 15.52
C SER A 68 1.14 3.67 16.53
N ASP A 69 0.37 4.75 16.43
CA ASP A 69 -0.79 5.03 17.26
C ASP A 69 -2.11 4.46 16.69
N GLY A 70 -2.08 3.88 15.49
CA GLY A 70 -3.25 3.32 14.80
C GLY A 70 -4.22 4.36 14.24
N THR A 71 -3.93 5.65 14.37
CA THR A 71 -4.89 6.71 14.03
C THR A 71 -4.80 7.14 12.58
N VAL A 72 -3.64 6.98 11.93
CA VAL A 72 -3.41 7.41 10.55
C VAL A 72 -3.02 6.24 9.66
N VAL A 73 -3.63 6.20 8.48
CA VAL A 73 -3.33 5.28 7.38
C VAL A 73 -2.79 6.07 6.21
N ILE A 74 -1.52 5.86 5.87
CA ILE A 74 -0.89 6.49 4.71
C ILE A 74 -0.91 5.53 3.54
N VAL A 75 -1.59 5.90 2.45
CA VAL A 75 -1.68 5.12 1.21
C VAL A 75 -0.61 5.59 0.22
N TYR A 76 0.23 4.67 -0.22
CA TYR A 76 1.39 4.94 -1.08
C TYR A 76 1.18 4.55 -2.53
N VAL A 77 0.44 3.46 -2.77
CA VAL A 77 0.20 2.93 -4.11
C VAL A 77 -1.20 2.33 -4.21
N ILE A 78 -1.87 2.62 -5.32
CA ILE A 78 -3.09 1.97 -5.76
C ILE A 78 -2.83 1.45 -7.17
N GLY A 79 -3.13 0.18 -7.47
CA GLY A 79 -2.85 -0.29 -8.83
C GLY A 79 -3.44 -1.65 -9.20
N PRO A 80 -3.53 -1.94 -10.51
CA PRO A 80 -4.06 -3.18 -11.06
C PRO A 80 -3.08 -4.36 -10.87
N ARG A 81 -3.49 -5.54 -11.34
CA ARG A 81 -2.83 -6.82 -11.02
C ARG A 81 -1.55 -7.06 -11.84
N SER A 82 -0.46 -6.60 -11.27
CA SER A 82 0.81 -7.33 -11.16
C SER A 82 1.32 -7.02 -9.75
N ASP A 83 1.46 -8.03 -8.91
CA ASP A 83 2.05 -7.86 -7.57
C ASP A 83 3.38 -7.08 -7.74
N ASP A 84 4.19 -7.50 -8.70
CA ASP A 84 5.52 -6.98 -9.03
C ASP A 84 5.52 -5.51 -9.48
N GLU A 85 4.57 -5.08 -10.32
CA GLU A 85 4.50 -3.69 -10.77
C GLU A 85 4.11 -2.74 -9.64
N VAL A 86 3.13 -3.15 -8.82
CA VAL A 86 2.69 -2.38 -7.65
C VAL A 86 3.80 -2.29 -6.60
N TYR A 87 4.58 -3.37 -6.41
CA TYR A 87 5.75 -3.35 -5.54
C TYR A 87 6.88 -2.48 -6.10
N LYS A 88 7.18 -2.59 -7.39
CA LYS A 88 8.20 -1.75 -8.04
C LYS A 88 7.85 -0.27 -7.89
N MET A 89 6.60 0.10 -8.17
CA MET A 89 6.12 1.47 -7.95
C MET A 89 6.22 1.89 -6.48
N ALA A 90 5.85 1.02 -5.53
CA ALA A 90 5.98 1.32 -4.11
C ALA A 90 7.44 1.56 -3.72
N ARG A 91 8.35 0.70 -4.19
CA ARG A 91 9.79 0.81 -3.96
C ARG A 91 10.36 2.11 -4.53
N ASP A 92 10.07 2.41 -5.80
CA ASP A 92 10.56 3.60 -6.48
C ASP A 92 10.08 4.88 -5.78
N ARG A 93 8.80 4.93 -5.37
CA ARG A 93 8.24 6.09 -4.66
C ARG A 93 8.81 6.27 -3.27
N LEU A 94 8.98 5.18 -2.52
CA LEU A 94 9.68 5.22 -1.23
C LEU A 94 11.15 5.61 -1.40
N ALA A 95 11.78 5.23 -2.52
CA ALA A 95 13.11 5.64 -2.93
C ALA A 95 13.20 7.08 -3.48
N LEU A 96 12.13 7.87 -3.49
CA LEU A 96 12.19 9.30 -3.86
C LEU A 96 11.90 10.24 -2.69
N ARG A 97 11.22 9.77 -1.63
CA ARG A 97 10.92 10.58 -0.44
C ARG A 97 12.11 10.80 0.50
N ARG A 98 12.62 12.03 0.62
CA ARG A 98 13.60 12.43 1.66
C ARG A 98 12.87 12.57 3.00
N ASP A 99 12.67 11.47 3.72
CA ASP A 99 12.83 11.48 5.18
C ASP A 99 12.82 10.09 5.83
N SER A 100 13.66 9.97 6.86
CA SER A 100 13.77 8.90 7.86
C SER A 100 14.60 7.62 7.52
N PRO A 101 15.40 7.10 8.49
CA PRO A 101 16.04 5.79 8.46
C PRO A 101 15.10 4.62 8.08
N ALA A 102 13.80 4.80 8.31
CA ALA A 102 12.75 3.86 7.90
C ALA A 102 12.72 3.59 6.39
N ARG A 103 13.22 4.51 5.56
CA ARG A 103 13.22 4.39 4.10
C ARG A 103 14.15 3.30 3.59
N ARG A 104 15.38 3.23 4.09
CA ARG A 104 16.38 2.24 3.63
C ARG A 104 15.93 0.83 4.01
N ALA A 105 15.45 0.70 5.25
CA ALA A 105 14.79 -0.52 5.71
C ALA A 105 13.57 -0.87 4.84
N ALA A 106 12.68 0.09 4.53
CA ALA A 106 11.51 -0.20 3.70
C ALA A 106 11.88 -0.69 2.30
N ILE A 107 12.89 -0.08 1.65
CA ILE A 107 13.37 -0.47 0.32
C ILE A 107 14.04 -1.86 0.36
N ASP A 108 14.99 -2.07 1.28
CA ASP A 108 15.71 -3.34 1.39
C ASP A 108 14.78 -4.51 1.73
N ILE A 109 13.70 -4.24 2.47
CA ILE A 109 12.73 -5.29 2.81
C ILE A 109 11.72 -5.53 1.68
N LEU A 110 11.33 -4.50 0.93
CA LEU A 110 10.53 -4.68 -0.29
C LEU A 110 11.25 -5.59 -1.28
N ASP A 111 12.58 -5.48 -1.36
CA ASP A 111 13.41 -6.37 -2.16
C ASP A 111 13.42 -7.81 -1.66
N GLN A 112 13.56 -8.02 -0.34
CA GLN A 112 13.56 -9.37 0.26
C GLN A 112 12.21 -10.08 0.16
N ALA A 113 11.11 -9.35 0.28
CA ALA A 113 9.75 -9.90 0.18
C ALA A 113 9.44 -10.43 -1.22
N PHE A 114 10.11 -9.89 -2.25
CA PHE A 114 9.93 -10.28 -3.65
C PHE A 114 10.75 -11.52 -4.03
N THR A 115 11.96 -11.69 -3.49
CA THR A 115 12.78 -12.90 -3.75
C THR A 115 12.16 -14.18 -3.19
N SER A 116 11.15 -14.09 -2.32
CA SER A 116 10.51 -15.25 -1.66
C SER A 116 9.19 -15.70 -2.33
N SER A 117 8.79 -15.10 -3.45
CA SER A 117 7.58 -15.48 -4.19
C SER A 117 7.84 -16.18 -5.54
N GLU A 118 9.10 -16.58 -5.79
CA GLU A 118 9.51 -17.34 -6.99
C GLU A 118 9.65 -18.87 -6.75
N ASP A 119 9.17 -19.40 -5.62
CA ASP A 119 9.05 -20.86 -5.37
C ASP A 119 7.58 -21.34 -5.42
#